data_AF-A0A833IN69-F1
#
_entry.id   AF-A0A833IN69-F1
#
_cell.length_a   1.000
_cell.length_b   1.000
_cell.length_c   1.000
_cell.angle_alpha   90.00
_cell.angle_beta   90.00
_cell.angle_gamma   90.00
#
_symmetry.space_group_name_H-M   'P 1'
#
loop_
_entity.id
_entity.type
_entity.pdbx_description
1 polymer ?
#
loop_
_entity_poly.entity_id
_entity_poly.type
_entity_poly.pdbx_seq_one_letter_code
_entity_poly.pdbx_strand_id
1 'polypeptide(L)'
;LIYQVWLDTNVFLQKQKGYHGVYVKVRTGDMSTTIARKFIAAVKPLIADDIRVTINQGLLLKYVTKEALPALFLALDELGLSAPGHNTVADVTTCPGTDTCNLGISNSME
;
A
#
# COMPACT_ATOMS: atom_id res chain seq x y z
N LEU A 1 7.88 -16.94 -5.35
CA LEU A 1 6.46 -17.03 -5.81
C LEU A 1 5.66 -15.81 -5.37
N ILE A 2 5.58 -15.47 -4.08
CA ILE A 2 4.79 -14.30 -3.60
C ILE A 2 5.26 -12.95 -4.16
N TYR A 3 6.58 -12.72 -4.25
CA TYR A 3 7.13 -11.49 -4.84
C TYR A 3 6.70 -11.28 -6.31
N GLN A 4 6.63 -12.35 -7.11
CA GLN A 4 6.21 -12.23 -8.51
C GLN A 4 4.74 -11.85 -8.59
N VAL A 5 3.87 -12.47 -7.78
CA VAL A 5 2.45 -12.09 -7.73
C VAL A 5 2.29 -10.63 -7.29
N TRP A 6 3.07 -10.18 -6.31
CA TRP A 6 3.09 -8.79 -5.89
C TRP A 6 3.57 -7.84 -7.00
N LEU A 7 4.63 -8.18 -7.74
CA LEU A 7 5.05 -7.41 -8.90
C LEU A 7 3.93 -7.27 -9.93
N ASP A 8 3.25 -8.37 -10.25
CA ASP A 8 2.23 -8.40 -11.29
C ASP A 8 0.95 -7.65 -10.90
N THR A 9 0.66 -7.54 -9.60
CA THR A 9 -0.61 -6.98 -9.11
C THR A 9 -0.47 -5.60 -8.48
N ASN A 10 0.68 -5.26 -7.90
CA ASN A 10 0.88 -4.03 -7.16
C ASN A 10 1.82 -3.05 -7.86
N VAL A 11 2.55 -3.47 -8.89
CA VAL A 11 3.56 -2.62 -9.56
C VAL A 11 3.14 -2.34 -11.00
N PHE A 12 3.31 -1.09 -11.43
CA PHE A 12 3.09 -0.71 -12.82
C PHE A 12 4.17 0.26 -13.30
N LEU A 13 4.45 0.25 -14.60
CA LEU A 13 5.39 1.18 -15.22
C LEU A 13 4.79 2.59 -15.28
N GLN A 14 5.54 3.60 -14.85
CA GLN A 14 5.11 4.99 -15.03
C GLN A 14 5.38 5.51 -16.44
N LYS A 15 4.79 6.65 -16.78
CA LYS A 15 5.11 7.38 -18.01
C LYS A 15 6.58 7.81 -18.08
N GLN A 16 7.24 8.02 -16.93
CA GLN A 16 8.67 8.32 -16.85
C GLN A 16 9.47 7.02 -16.97
N LYS A 17 10.32 6.93 -18.00
CA LYS A 17 11.15 5.75 -18.26
C LYS A 17 12.01 5.40 -17.03
N GLY A 18 12.08 4.12 -16.69
CA GLY A 18 12.87 3.60 -15.58
C GLY A 18 12.18 3.65 -14.21
N TYR A 19 10.99 4.26 -14.12
CA TYR A 19 10.27 4.41 -12.85
C TYR A 19 8.97 3.60 -12.82
N HIS A 20 8.66 3.09 -11.64
CA HIS A 20 7.47 2.32 -11.35
C HIS A 20 6.60 3.05 -10.31
N GLY A 21 5.29 2.85 -10.42
CA GLY A 21 4.35 3.12 -9.33
C GLY A 21 4.12 1.82 -8.58
N VAL A 22 4.09 1.89 -7.26
CA VAL A 22 3.88 0.74 -6.38
C VAL A 22 2.69 0.99 -5.48
N TYR A 23 1.66 0.16 -5.57
CA TYR A 23 0.51 0.19 -4.69
C TYR A 23 0.77 -0.60 -3.41
N VAL A 24 0.48 0.02 -2.28
CA VAL A 24 0.53 -0.59 -0.95
C VAL A 24 -0.90 -0.73 -0.47
N LYS A 25 -1.31 -1.96 -0.22
CA LYS A 25 -2.61 -2.25 0.38
C LYS A 25 -2.54 -1.95 1.87
N VAL A 26 -3.46 -1.13 2.35
CA VAL A 26 -3.63 -0.83 3.77
C VAL A 26 -5.00 -1.36 4.14
N ARG A 27 -5.04 -2.40 4.99
CA ARG A 27 -6.31 -3.01 5.42
C ARG A 27 -7.20 -1.91 6.01
N THR A 28 -8.42 -1.80 5.48
CA THR A 28 -9.44 -0.80 5.87
C THR A 28 -8.96 0.67 5.85
N GLY A 29 -7.83 0.95 5.20
CA GLY A 29 -7.19 2.27 5.23
C GLY A 29 -6.62 2.69 6.56
N ASP A 30 -6.59 1.81 7.57
CA ASP A 30 -6.16 2.15 8.92
C ASP A 30 -4.70 1.75 9.17
N MET A 31 -3.95 2.67 9.76
CA MET A 31 -2.53 2.50 10.07
C MET A 31 -2.16 3.28 11.32
N SER A 32 -1.78 2.56 12.38
CA SER A 32 -1.31 3.19 13.62
C SER A 32 -0.11 4.10 13.38
N THR A 33 0.03 5.16 14.18
CA THR A 33 1.16 6.09 14.08
C THR A 33 2.52 5.41 14.23
N THR A 34 2.59 4.34 15.01
CA THR A 34 3.81 3.54 15.19
C THR A 34 4.22 2.85 13.88
N ILE A 35 3.27 2.23 13.17
CA ILE A 35 3.52 1.59 11.88
C ILE A 35 3.81 2.65 10.81
N ALA A 36 3.04 3.75 10.77
CA ALA A 36 3.26 4.83 9.81
C ALA A 36 4.68 5.43 9.89
N ARG A 37 5.21 5.65 11.10
CA ARG A 37 6.59 6.14 11.27
C ARG A 37 7.63 5.14 10.80
N LYS A 38 7.45 3.85 11.10
CA LYS A 38 8.33 2.77 10.61
C LYS A 38 8.27 2.64 9.09
N PHE A 39 7.07 2.69 8.52
CA PHE A 39 6.81 2.66 7.09
C PHE A 39 7.59 3.77 6.37
N ILE A 40 7.45 5.03 6.80
CA ILE A 40 8.20 6.13 6.20
C ILE A 40 9.71 5.92 6.31
N ALA A 41 10.22 5.51 7.47
CA ALA A 41 11.65 5.24 7.64
C ALA A 41 12.17 4.14 6.68
N ALA A 42 11.35 3.10 6.44
CA ALA A 42 11.71 1.97 5.59
C ALA A 42 11.64 2.30 4.10
N VAL A 43 10.63 3.06 3.65
CA VAL A 43 10.44 3.34 2.21
C VAL A 43 11.22 4.56 1.71
N LYS A 44 11.51 5.54 2.57
CA LYS A 44 12.18 6.80 2.19
C LYS A 44 13.45 6.64 1.34
N PRO A 45 14.36 5.67 1.58
CA PRO A 45 15.54 5.49 0.72
C PRO A 45 15.25 4.79 -0.63
N LEU A 46 14.03 4.27 -0.84
CA LEU A 46 13.66 3.40 -1.97
C LEU A 46 12.69 4.07 -2.94
N ILE A 47 12.07 5.17 -2.54
CA ILE A 47 11.04 5.88 -3.29
C ILE A 47 11.39 7.37 -3.38
N ALA A 48 10.72 8.10 -4.26
CA ALA A 48 10.71 9.56 -4.13
C ALA A 48 9.79 9.98 -2.98
N ASP A 49 9.97 11.21 -2.49
CA ASP A 49 9.14 11.83 -1.46
C ASP A 49 7.73 12.22 -1.99
N ASP A 50 7.07 11.33 -2.74
CA ASP A 50 5.71 11.46 -3.29
C ASP A 50 4.94 10.16 -3.02
N ILE A 51 4.07 10.23 -2.01
CA ILE A 51 3.12 9.17 -1.60
C ILE A 51 1.71 9.74 -1.77
N ARG A 52 0.83 8.96 -2.37
CA ARG A 52 -0.57 9.37 -2.60
C ARG A 52 -1.53 8.40 -1.96
N VAL A 53 -2.60 8.91 -1.37
CA VAL A 53 -3.73 8.09 -0.93
C VAL A 53 -4.61 7.78 -2.13
N THR A 54 -5.07 6.54 -2.24
CA THR A 54 -5.90 6.05 -3.35
C THR A 54 -7.35 5.86 -2.90
N ILE A 55 -8.28 5.79 -3.87
CA ILE A 55 -9.72 5.63 -3.60
C ILE A 55 -10.06 4.29 -2.92
N ASN A 56 -9.19 3.28 -3.06
CA ASN A 56 -9.33 2.00 -2.39
C ASN A 56 -8.65 1.98 -1.02
N GLN A 57 -8.39 3.16 -0.44
CA GLN A 57 -7.83 3.37 0.89
C GLN A 57 -6.41 2.83 1.07
N GLY A 58 -5.72 2.52 -0.03
CA GLY A 58 -4.30 2.20 -0.04
C GLY A 58 -3.41 3.44 -0.23
N LEU A 59 -2.13 3.15 -0.50
CA LEU A 59 -1.12 4.14 -0.84
C LEU A 59 -0.52 3.83 -2.22
N LEU A 60 -0.11 4.88 -2.94
CA LEU A 60 0.68 4.78 -4.15
C LEU A 60 2.04 5.46 -3.92
N LEU A 61 3.11 4.67 -4.02
CA LEU A 61 4.48 5.14 -3.96
C LEU A 61 4.96 5.47 -5.37
N LYS A 62 5.47 6.68 -5.57
CA LYS A 62 5.89 7.17 -6.89
C LYS A 62 7.41 7.09 -7.04
N TYR A 63 7.84 6.94 -8.30
CA TYR A 63 9.22 7.02 -8.74
C TYR A 63 10.14 5.96 -8.11
N VAL A 64 9.65 4.72 -7.99
CA VAL A 64 10.45 3.58 -7.55
C VAL A 64 11.29 3.08 -8.73
N THR A 65 12.61 2.94 -8.57
CA THR A 65 13.47 2.35 -9.60
C THR A 65 13.28 0.84 -9.65
N LYS A 66 13.59 0.21 -10.79
CA LYS A 66 13.43 -1.24 -10.96
C LYS A 66 14.28 -2.01 -9.94
N GLU A 67 15.47 -1.51 -9.67
CA GLU A 67 16.46 -2.10 -8.78
C GLU A 67 16.03 -2.02 -7.30
N ALA A 68 15.21 -1.04 -6.95
CA ALA A 68 14.68 -0.87 -5.59
C ALA A 68 13.50 -1.79 -5.27
N LEU A 69 12.83 -2.37 -6.28
CA LEU A 69 11.62 -3.19 -6.08
C LEU A 69 11.80 -4.37 -5.11
N PRO A 70 12.89 -5.17 -5.18
CA PRO A 70 13.09 -6.26 -4.23
C PRO A 70 13.28 -5.76 -2.79
N ALA A 71 14.07 -4.69 -2.61
CA ALA A 71 14.29 -4.10 -1.30
C ALA A 71 13.01 -3.48 -0.72
N LEU A 72 12.22 -2.83 -1.58
CA LEU A 72 10.93 -2.25 -1.19
C LEU A 72 9.93 -3.34 -0.78
N PHE A 73 9.86 -4.44 -1.52
CA PHE A 73 9.01 -5.57 -1.13
C PHE A 73 9.37 -6.10 0.26
N LEU A 74 10.66 -6.33 0.53
CA LEU A 74 11.12 -6.82 1.84
C LEU A 74 10.83 -5.81 2.97
N ALA A 75 11.05 -4.52 2.73
CA ALA A 75 10.74 -3.45 3.68
C ALA A 75 9.24 -3.38 4.02
N LEU A 76 8.37 -3.60 3.02
CA LEU A 76 6.92 -3.68 3.23
C LEU A 76 6.53 -4.98 3.93
N ASP A 77 7.19 -6.09 3.62
CA ASP A 77 6.92 -7.42 4.18
C ASP A 77 7.18 -7.47 5.69
N GLU A 78 8.28 -6.85 6.15
CA GLU A 78 8.60 -6.71 7.58
C GLU A 78 7.50 -5.95 8.36
N LEU A 79 6.73 -5.11 7.67
CA LEU A 79 5.63 -4.33 8.24
C LEU A 79 4.25 -4.96 7.96
N GLY A 80 4.18 -6.11 7.28
CA GLY A 80 2.92 -6.75 6.87
C GLY A 80 2.15 -5.99 5.77
N LEU A 81 2.83 -5.15 4.99
CA LEU A 81 2.26 -4.28 3.95
C LEU A 81 2.59 -4.76 2.51
N SER A 82 3.16 -5.95 2.36
CA SER A 82 3.56 -6.56 1.08
C SER A 82 2.45 -7.39 0.41
N ALA A 83 1.23 -7.38 0.96
CA ALA A 83 0.15 -8.22 0.47
C ALA A 83 -0.13 -7.93 -1.02
N PRO A 84 -0.16 -8.97 -1.89
CA PRO A 84 -0.46 -8.79 -3.30
C PRO A 84 -1.96 -8.54 -3.54
N GLY A 85 -2.28 -8.24 -4.80
CA GLY A 85 -3.65 -8.20 -5.29
C GLY A 85 -4.32 -6.85 -5.10
N HIS A 86 -3.61 -5.75 -5.37
CA HIS A 86 -4.24 -4.43 -5.49
C HIS A 86 -5.35 -4.44 -6.55
N ASN A 87 -6.47 -3.77 -6.29
CA ASN A 87 -7.66 -3.76 -7.16
C ASN A 87 -8.26 -5.14 -7.50
N THR A 88 -7.99 -6.16 -6.69
CA THR A 88 -8.66 -7.46 -6.79
C THR A 88 -9.79 -7.57 -5.78
N VAL A 89 -10.58 -8.65 -5.84
CA VAL A 89 -11.60 -8.94 -4.82
C VAL A 89 -11.04 -9.05 -3.40
N ALA A 90 -9.73 -9.25 -3.25
CA ALA A 90 -9.04 -9.28 -1.96
C ALA A 90 -8.58 -7.88 -1.48
N ASP A 91 -8.87 -6.81 -2.22
CA ASP A 91 -8.55 -5.42 -1.88
C ASP A 91 -9.84 -4.67 -1.50
N VAL A 92 -10.34 -4.96 -0.29
CA VAL A 92 -11.62 -4.46 0.19
C VAL A 92 -11.49 -3.03 0.68
N THR A 93 -12.41 -2.17 0.24
CA THR A 93 -12.59 -0.80 0.71
C THR A 93 -13.80 -0.73 1.62
N THR A 94 -13.67 -0.14 2.81
CA THR A 94 -14.75 -0.06 3.79
C THR A 94 -14.86 1.33 4.38
N CYS A 95 -16.08 1.81 4.66
CA CYS A 95 -16.21 3.00 5.50
C CYS A 95 -16.01 2.62 6.98
N PRO A 96 -15.83 3.59 7.89
CA PRO A 96 -15.66 3.27 9.32
C PRO A 96 -16.86 2.55 9.96
N GLY A 97 -18.07 2.64 9.39
CA GLY A 97 -19.27 2.03 9.98
C GLY A 97 -19.50 2.46 11.44
N THR A 98 -20.05 1.58 12.27
CA THR A 98 -20.28 1.86 13.71
C THR A 98 -19.01 1.97 14.54
N ASP A 99 -17.82 1.75 13.98
CA ASP A 99 -16.55 1.90 14.70
C ASP A 99 -16.36 3.35 15.17
N THR A 100 -16.65 4.31 14.28
CA THR A 100 -16.57 5.75 14.61
C THR A 100 -17.69 6.63 14.03
N CYS A 101 -18.51 6.15 13.08
CA CYS A 101 -19.57 6.95 12.48
C CYS A 101 -20.89 6.81 13.23
N ASN A 102 -21.46 7.93 13.69
CA ASN A 102 -22.76 7.98 14.38
C ASN A 102 -23.96 7.60 13.49
N LEU A 103 -23.76 7.51 12.16
CA LEU A 103 -24.77 7.06 11.20
C LEU A 103 -24.58 5.59 10.80
N GLY A 104 -23.56 4.91 11.30
CA GLY A 104 -23.30 3.51 11.01
C GLY A 104 -24.40 2.60 11.57
N ILE A 105 -24.75 1.55 10.82
CA ILE A 105 -25.70 0.50 11.27
C ILE A 105 -24.96 -0.78 11.65
N SER A 106 -23.85 -1.10 10.97
CA SER A 106 -22.99 -2.25 11.25
C SER A 106 -21.52 -1.83 11.37
N ASN A 107 -20.72 -2.66 12.05
CA ASN A 107 -19.27 -2.52 12.03
C ASN A 107 -18.76 -2.97 10.64
N SER A 108 -18.00 -2.11 9.98
CA SER A 108 -17.43 -2.35 8.65
C SER A 108 -15.91 -2.49 8.67
N MET A 109 -15.30 -2.43 9.85
CA MET A 109 -13.85 -2.49 10.06
C MET A 109 -13.37 -3.89 10.49
N GLU A 110 -14.29 -4.73 10.98
CA GLU A 110 -14.09 -6.11 11.48
C GLU A 110 -14.86 -7.12 10.63
#